data_AF-A0A7K9C2D8-F1
#
_entry.id   AF-A0A7K9C2D8-F1
#
_cell.length_a   1.000
_cell.length_b   1.000
_cell.length_c   1.000
_cell.angle_alpha   90.00
_cell.angle_beta   90.00
_cell.angle_gamma   90.00
#
_symmetry.space_group_name_H-M   'P 1'
#
loop_
_entity.id
_entity.type
_entity.pdbx_description
1 polymer ?
#
loop_
_entity_poly.entity_id
_entity_poly.type
_entity_poly.pdbx_seq_one_letter_code
_entity_poly.pdbx_strand_id
1 'polypeptide(L)'
;YDRKCVFCRIARREEQDTALYRSEYEDIVCFKDIKPGAPHHYLVVPVEHLGNCKTLKTEHVPLVRRMMEIGKAVLQKNNVSDLSDIRMGFHWPPFCSIAHLHLHVLAPASQLGFLSRLYYRTNSYWFIT
;
A
#
# COMPACT_ATOMS: atom_id res chain seq x y z
N TYR A 1 0.98 16.52 7.86
CA TYR A 1 1.59 16.69 6.53
C TYR A 1 3.07 16.99 6.71
N ASP A 2 3.94 16.32 5.96
CA ASP A 2 5.39 16.55 5.95
C ASP A 2 5.86 16.78 4.50
N ARG A 3 6.47 17.93 4.23
CA ARG A 3 6.98 18.29 2.88
C ARG A 3 8.12 17.38 2.41
N LYS A 4 8.89 16.79 3.33
CA LYS A 4 9.99 15.87 3.00
C LYS A 4 9.50 14.47 2.63
N CYS A 5 8.30 14.10 3.08
CA CYS A 5 7.68 12.83 2.76
C CYS A 5 7.12 12.81 1.32
N VAL A 6 7.70 11.98 0.45
CA VAL A 6 7.22 11.82 -0.93
C VAL A 6 5.75 11.39 -1.01
N PHE A 7 5.28 10.52 -0.11
CA PHE A 7 3.89 10.07 -0.09
C PHE A 7 2.91 11.19 0.31
N CYS A 8 3.33 12.15 1.14
CA CYS A 8 2.52 13.35 1.39
C CYS A 8 2.38 14.21 0.14
N ARG A 9 3.45 14.35 -0.64
CA ARG A 9 3.43 15.10 -1.90
C ARG A 9 2.57 14.41 -2.96
N ILE A 10 2.68 13.08 -3.08
CA ILE A 10 1.79 12.26 -3.94
C ILE A 10 0.32 12.45 -3.52
N ALA A 11 0.01 12.32 -2.23
CA ALA A 11 -1.37 12.47 -1.74
C ALA A 11 -1.97 13.86 -2.02
N ARG A 12 -1.13 14.89 -2.10
CA ARG A 12 -1.51 16.26 -2.47
C ARG A 12 -1.39 16.56 -3.96
N ARG A 13 -1.06 15.58 -4.80
CA ARG A 13 -0.88 15.73 -6.26
C ARG A 13 0.23 16.72 -6.62
N GLU A 14 1.23 16.85 -5.76
CA GLU A 14 2.44 17.64 -6.00
C GLU A 14 3.46 16.86 -6.86
N GLU A 15 3.33 15.53 -6.96
CA GLU A 15 4.15 14.66 -7.81
C GLU A 15 3.42 14.35 -9.12
N GLN A 16 3.80 15.02 -10.22
CA GLN A 16 3.07 14.99 -11.50
C GLN A 16 3.13 13.64 -12.22
N ASP A 17 4.20 12.87 -12.03
CA ASP A 17 4.42 11.57 -12.69
C ASP A 17 3.67 10.41 -12.00
N THR A 18 2.96 10.68 -10.89
CA THR A 18 2.23 9.65 -10.15
C THR A 18 0.73 9.78 -10.36
N ALA A 19 0.18 8.92 -11.22
CA ALA A 19 -1.26 8.84 -11.42
C ALA A 19 -1.96 8.22 -10.18
N LEU A 20 -3.01 8.90 -9.70
CA LEU A 20 -3.85 8.41 -8.61
C LEU A 20 -5.06 7.66 -9.14
N TYR A 21 -5.36 6.50 -8.53
CA TYR A 21 -6.61 5.80 -8.72
C TYR A 21 -7.73 6.51 -7.96
N ARG A 22 -8.91 6.61 -8.57
CA ARG A 22 -10.10 7.18 -7.93
C ARG A 22 -10.56 6.27 -6.79
N SER A 23 -10.64 6.85 -5.60
CA SER A 23 -11.18 6.27 -4.36
C SER A 23 -12.52 6.94 -4.03
N GLU A 24 -13.44 6.21 -3.39
CA GLU A 24 -14.66 6.78 -2.81
C GLU A 24 -14.38 7.55 -1.52
N TYR A 25 -13.21 7.32 -0.94
CA TYR A 25 -12.76 7.94 0.29
C TYR A 25 -11.76 9.05 -0.04
N GLU A 26 -12.05 10.28 0.41
CA GLU A 26 -11.20 11.46 0.20
C GLU A 26 -9.95 11.46 1.09
N ASP A 27 -9.95 10.69 2.18
CA ASP A 27 -8.87 10.60 3.16
C ASP A 27 -7.78 9.59 2.78
N ILE A 28 -7.90 8.91 1.62
CA ILE A 28 -6.97 7.88 1.17
C ILE A 28 -6.70 8.02 -0.32
N VAL A 29 -5.43 7.88 -0.72
CA VAL A 29 -5.01 7.78 -2.12
C VAL A 29 -4.47 6.40 -2.43
N CYS A 30 -4.57 6.00 -3.70
CA CYS A 30 -3.98 4.77 -4.20
C CYS A 30 -3.23 5.05 -5.50
N PHE A 31 -2.03 4.49 -5.64
CA PHE A 31 -1.18 4.66 -6.82
C PHE A 31 -0.30 3.43 -7.04
N LYS A 32 0.28 3.32 -8.24
CA LYS A 32 1.17 2.20 -8.58
C LYS A 32 2.53 2.39 -7.94
N ASP A 33 3.11 1.31 -7.41
CA ASP A 33 4.49 1.32 -6.94
C ASP A 33 5.45 1.50 -8.13
N ILE A 34 6.44 2.39 -7.98
CA ILE A 34 7.46 2.66 -9.01
C ILE A 34 8.39 1.47 -9.26
N LYS A 35 8.55 0.57 -8.27
CA LYS A 35 9.32 -0.67 -8.35
C LYS A 35 8.39 -1.85 -8.03
N PRO A 36 7.55 -2.28 -8.98
CA PRO A 36 6.56 -3.31 -8.74
C PRO A 36 7.20 -4.65 -8.35
N GLY A 37 6.73 -5.25 -7.23
CA GLY A 37 7.19 -6.57 -6.77
C GLY A 37 6.44 -7.76 -7.39
N ALA A 38 5.27 -7.46 -7.98
CA ALA A 38 4.36 -8.36 -8.71
C ALA A 38 3.77 -7.58 -9.91
N PRO A 39 3.14 -8.25 -10.90
CA PRO A 39 2.53 -7.57 -12.07
C PRO A 39 1.60 -6.40 -11.70
N HIS A 40 0.79 -6.58 -10.66
CA HIS A 40 0.04 -5.53 -10.00
C HIS A 40 0.67 -5.27 -8.63
N HIS A 41 1.24 -4.07 -8.46
CA HIS A 41 1.73 -3.61 -7.18
C HIS A 41 1.25 -2.18 -6.95
N TYR A 42 0.34 -2.01 -6.01
CA TYR A 42 -0.23 -0.72 -5.62
C TYR A 42 0.09 -0.40 -4.18
N LEU A 43 0.16 0.89 -3.89
CA LEU A 43 0.26 1.43 -2.55
C LEU A 43 -1.04 2.16 -2.23
N VAL A 44 -1.62 1.85 -1.08
CA VAL A 44 -2.77 2.58 -0.53
C VAL A 44 -2.29 3.36 0.68
N VAL A 45 -2.50 4.68 0.69
CA VAL A 45 -1.83 5.61 1.60
C VAL A 45 -2.84 6.65 2.12
N PRO A 46 -2.93 6.91 3.43
CA PRO A 46 -3.76 8.00 3.94
C PRO A 46 -3.24 9.37 3.46
N VAL A 47 -4.16 10.32 3.28
CA VAL A 47 -3.81 11.71 2.95
C VAL A 47 -3.12 12.38 4.15
N GLU A 48 -3.61 12.11 5.35
CA GLU A 48 -2.96 12.53 6.57
C GLU A 48 -1.68 11.74 6.81
N HIS A 49 -0.59 12.46 7.13
CA HIS A 49 0.68 11.81 7.42
C HIS A 49 0.59 11.04 8.73
N LEU A 50 0.55 9.72 8.62
CA LEU A 50 0.65 8.79 9.74
C LEU A 50 1.93 7.97 9.57
N GLY A 51 2.73 7.82 10.63
CA GLY A 51 4.08 7.25 10.57
C GLY A 51 4.20 5.91 9.85
N ASN A 52 4.07 4.79 10.54
CA ASN A 52 4.11 3.47 9.90
C ASN A 52 3.18 2.52 10.67
N CYS A 53 3.19 1.23 10.35
CA CYS A 53 2.27 0.32 11.02
C CYS A 53 2.47 0.22 12.55
N LYS A 54 3.64 0.59 13.12
CA LYS A 54 3.85 0.69 14.58
C LYS A 54 3.09 1.85 15.23
N THR A 55 2.72 2.86 14.46
CA THR A 55 1.98 4.03 14.98
C THR A 55 0.47 3.81 14.96
N LEU A 56 0.00 2.69 14.39
CA LEU A 56 -1.41 2.33 14.39
C LEU A 56 -1.88 2.04 15.82
N LYS A 57 -3.12 2.43 16.08
CA LYS A 57 -3.85 2.24 17.33
C LYS A 57 -5.24 1.71 17.01
N THR A 58 -6.00 1.27 18.00
CA THR A 58 -7.37 0.76 17.83
C THR A 58 -8.29 1.76 17.11
N GLU A 59 -8.13 3.06 17.34
CA GLU A 59 -8.88 4.13 16.64
C GLU A 59 -8.66 4.15 15.13
N HIS A 60 -7.54 3.60 14.64
CA HIS A 60 -7.20 3.52 13.22
C HIS A 60 -7.73 2.27 12.53
N VAL A 61 -8.42 1.36 13.23
CA VAL A 61 -9.02 0.16 12.62
C VAL A 61 -9.93 0.50 11.42
N PRO A 62 -10.81 1.52 11.49
CA PRO A 62 -11.63 1.91 10.33
C PRO A 62 -10.77 2.36 9.14
N LEU A 63 -9.67 3.09 9.37
CA LEU A 63 -8.75 3.52 8.32
C LEU A 63 -8.14 2.30 7.62
N VAL A 64 -7.59 1.34 8.37
CA VAL A 64 -6.97 0.14 7.80
C VAL A 64 -7.97 -0.69 6.99
N ARG A 65 -9.22 -0.81 7.45
CA ARG A 65 -10.30 -1.49 6.71
C ARG A 65 -10.58 -0.81 5.37
N ARG A 66 -10.72 0.52 5.35
CA ARG A 66 -10.87 1.29 4.10
C ARG A 66 -9.68 1.10 3.16
N MET A 67 -8.46 1.08 3.68
CA MET A 67 -7.26 0.84 2.86
C MET A 67 -7.32 -0.54 2.17
N MET A 68 -7.76 -1.58 2.89
CA MET A 68 -7.93 -2.92 2.31
C MET A 68 -9.05 -2.97 1.27
N GLU A 69 -10.17 -2.28 1.51
CA GLU A 69 -11.29 -2.17 0.55
C GLU A 69 -10.84 -1.52 -0.76
N ILE A 70 -10.14 -0.37 -0.68
CA ILE A 70 -9.55 0.31 -1.83
C ILE A 70 -8.55 -0.60 -2.55
N GLY A 71 -7.72 -1.33 -1.79
CA GLY A 71 -6.76 -2.29 -2.35
C GLY A 71 -7.43 -3.38 -3.19
N LYS A 72 -8.55 -3.94 -2.70
CA LYS A 72 -9.32 -4.93 -3.47
C LYS A 72 -10.00 -4.30 -4.68
N ALA A 73 -10.58 -3.11 -4.51
CA ALA A 73 -11.25 -2.40 -5.60
C ALA A 73 -10.29 -2.03 -6.74
N VAL A 74 -9.05 -1.62 -6.45
CA VAL A 74 -8.07 -1.32 -7.50
C VAL A 74 -7.65 -2.58 -8.26
N LEU A 75 -7.53 -3.72 -7.59
CA LEU A 75 -7.26 -5.00 -8.25
C LEU A 75 -8.38 -5.38 -9.22
N GLN A 76 -9.64 -5.33 -8.76
CA GLN A 76 -10.80 -5.64 -9.59
C GLN A 76 -10.91 -4.71 -10.80
N LYS A 77 -10.70 -3.40 -10.61
CA LYS A 77 -10.69 -2.41 -11.71
C LYS A 77 -9.58 -2.67 -12.74
N ASN A 78 -8.52 -3.38 -12.37
CA ASN A 78 -7.42 -3.74 -13.26
C ASN A 78 -7.47 -5.23 -13.67
N ASN A 79 -8.66 -5.83 -13.72
CA ASN A 79 -8.93 -7.19 -14.20
C ASN A 79 -8.27 -8.31 -13.38
N VAL A 80 -7.96 -8.07 -12.11
CA VAL A 80 -7.58 -9.13 -11.16
C VAL A 80 -8.83 -9.58 -10.43
N SER A 81 -9.45 -10.66 -10.92
CA SER A 81 -10.67 -11.25 -10.35
C SER A 81 -10.39 -12.29 -9.26
N ASP A 82 -9.24 -12.97 -9.31
CA ASP A 82 -8.83 -13.94 -8.31
C ASP A 82 -8.22 -13.23 -7.09
N LEU A 83 -9.05 -12.98 -6.08
CA LEU A 83 -8.62 -12.39 -4.82
C LEU A 83 -8.03 -13.43 -3.84
N SER A 84 -7.94 -14.71 -4.22
CA SER A 84 -7.26 -15.72 -3.41
C SER A 84 -5.74 -15.70 -3.60
N ASP A 85 -5.27 -15.25 -4.78
CA ASP A 85 -3.84 -15.12 -5.12
C ASP A 85 -3.32 -13.68 -4.95
N ILE A 86 -3.57 -13.09 -3.79
CA ILE A 86 -3.12 -11.72 -3.48
C ILE A 86 -2.25 -11.66 -2.23
N ARG A 87 -1.49 -10.58 -2.11
CA ARG A 87 -0.78 -10.21 -0.89
C ARG A 87 -1.10 -8.78 -0.52
N MET A 88 -1.59 -8.59 0.69
CA MET A 88 -1.80 -7.28 1.29
C MET A 88 -1.09 -7.22 2.62
N GLY A 89 -0.40 -6.13 2.91
CA GLY A 89 0.30 -5.99 4.19
C GLY A 89 1.17 -4.74 4.28
N PHE A 90 1.82 -4.59 5.42
CA PHE A 90 2.69 -3.47 5.77
C PHE A 90 4.10 -3.96 6.05
N HIS A 91 5.11 -3.20 5.65
CA HIS A 91 6.46 -3.42 6.13
C HIS A 91 6.65 -2.94 7.57
N TRP A 92 7.22 -3.79 8.42
CA TRP A 92 7.51 -3.48 9.82
C TRP A 92 8.88 -2.78 9.95
N PRO A 93 8.97 -1.65 10.66
CA PRO A 93 10.24 -0.95 10.87
C PRO A 93 11.27 -1.82 11.62
N PRO A 94 12.58 -1.75 11.26
CA PRO A 94 13.21 -0.75 10.38
C PRO A 94 13.15 -1.08 8.88
N PHE A 95 12.44 -2.12 8.47
CA PHE A 95 12.42 -2.62 7.08
C PHE A 95 11.42 -1.88 6.17
N CYS A 96 11.06 -0.63 6.49
CA CYS A 96 10.19 0.21 5.69
C CYS A 96 10.99 1.34 5.03
N SER A 97 10.87 1.50 3.71
CA SER A 97 11.62 2.52 2.98
C SER A 97 11.08 3.95 3.21
N ILE A 98 9.77 4.08 3.43
CA ILE A 98 9.10 5.38 3.63
C ILE A 98 8.34 5.34 4.96
N ALA A 99 8.62 6.30 5.84
CA ALA A 99 7.94 6.49 7.12
C ALA A 99 6.62 7.26 6.96
N HIS A 100 5.75 6.74 6.10
CA HIS A 100 4.34 7.15 5.99
C HIS A 100 3.56 5.86 5.74
N LEU A 101 2.56 5.52 6.56
CA LEU A 101 1.75 4.31 6.47
C LEU A 101 1.32 4.06 5.02
N HIS A 102 1.62 2.87 4.51
CA HIS A 102 1.21 2.46 3.17
C HIS A 102 0.94 0.97 3.18
N LEU A 103 -0.25 0.58 2.73
CA LEU A 103 -0.61 -0.81 2.50
C LEU A 103 -0.07 -1.21 1.14
N HIS A 104 0.78 -2.23 1.10
CA HIS A 104 1.14 -2.88 -0.15
C HIS A 104 -0.01 -3.76 -0.60
N VAL A 105 -0.34 -3.70 -1.89
CA VAL A 105 -1.34 -4.53 -2.54
C VAL A 105 -0.68 -5.17 -3.76
N LEU A 106 -0.40 -6.47 -3.66
CA LEU A 106 0.30 -7.24 -4.68
C LEU A 106 -0.61 -8.33 -5.26
N ALA A 107 -0.59 -8.47 -6.58
CA ALA A 107 -1.24 -9.56 -7.28
C ALA A 107 -0.58 -9.83 -8.66
N PRO A 108 -0.66 -11.07 -9.17
CA PRO A 108 -0.84 -12.29 -8.40
C PRO A 108 0.34 -12.56 -7.46
N ALA A 109 0.08 -13.08 -6.25
CA ALA A 109 1.14 -13.38 -5.28
C ALA A 109 2.03 -14.55 -5.74
N SER A 110 1.50 -15.48 -6.52
CA SER A 110 2.25 -16.56 -7.17
C SER A 110 3.37 -16.04 -8.10
N GLN A 111 3.20 -14.85 -8.68
CA GLN A 111 4.16 -14.23 -9.60
C GLN A 111 5.06 -13.17 -8.95
N LEU A 112 5.19 -13.19 -7.62
CA LEU A 112 6.21 -12.39 -6.95
C LEU A 112 7.60 -12.76 -7.49
N GLY A 113 8.40 -11.74 -7.82
CA GLY A 113 9.81 -11.93 -8.19
C GLY A 113 10.61 -12.59 -7.06
N PHE A 114 11.79 -13.15 -7.38
CA PHE A 114 12.59 -13.91 -6.41
C PHE A 114 12.88 -13.14 -5.11
N LEU A 115 13.37 -11.90 -5.21
CA LEU A 115 13.61 -11.05 -4.04
C LEU A 115 12.30 -10.58 -3.39
N SER A 116 11.28 -10.26 -4.20
CA SER A 116 9.95 -9.86 -3.71
C SER A 116 9.32 -10.94 -2.82
N ARG A 117 9.49 -12.24 -3.15
CA ARG A 117 9.01 -13.34 -2.31
C ARG A 117 9.60 -13.32 -0.90
N LEU A 118 10.84 -12.84 -0.75
CA LEU A 118 11.46 -12.66 0.56
C LEU A 118 10.90 -11.42 1.26
N TYR A 119 10.83 -10.28 0.58
CA TYR A 119 10.35 -9.03 1.16
C TYR A 119 8.89 -9.08 1.61
N TYR A 120 8.02 -9.72 0.83
CA TYR A 120 6.57 -9.80 1.07
C TYR A 120 6.13 -11.13 1.70
N ARG A 121 7.06 -11.84 2.35
CA ARG A 121 6.81 -13.14 2.97
C ARG A 121 5.83 -13.01 4.14
N THR A 122 4.74 -13.79 4.10
CA THR A 122 3.80 -13.92 5.23
C THR A 122 4.43 -14.63 6.42
N ASN A 123 3.91 -14.37 7.62
CA ASN A 123 4.43 -14.92 8.87
C ASN A 123 5.92 -14.57 9.09
N SER A 124 6.33 -13.39 8.63
CA SER A 124 7.68 -12.85 8.84
C SER A 124 7.65 -11.69 9.84
N TYR A 125 8.81 -11.37 10.41
CA TYR A 125 8.93 -10.24 11.34
C TYR A 125 8.97 -8.87 10.66
N TRP A 126 9.09 -8.82 9.33
CA TRP A 126 9.28 -7.58 8.55
C TRP A 126 8.12 -7.26 7.61
N PHE A 127 7.19 -8.19 7.39
CA PHE A 127 5.98 -7.94 6.59
C PHE A 127 4.77 -8.53 7.30
N ILE A 128 3.92 -7.65 7.81
CA ILE A 128 2.72 -7.99 8.57
C ILE A 128 1.49 -7.89 7.68
N THR A 129 0.56 -8.83 7.84
CA THR A 129 -0.66 -8.95 7.05
C THR A 129 -1.88 -9.01 7.94
#